data_AF-A0A4Q8AEW2-F1
#
_entry.id   AF-A0A4Q8AEW2-F1
#
_cell.length_a   1.000
_cell.length_b   1.000
_cell.length_c   1.000
_cell.angle_alpha   90.00
_cell.angle_beta   90.00
_cell.angle_gamma   90.00
#
_symmetry.space_group_name_H-M   'P 1'
#
loop_
_entity.id
_entity.type
_entity.pdbx_description
1 polymer ?
#
loop_
_entity_poly.entity_id
_entity_poly.type
_entity_poly.pdbx_seq_one_letter_code
_entity_poly.pdbx_strand_id
1 'polypeptide(L)'
;MTTPAGTPDETLADDAVRVAGPFTLREVVVLIAAALILIGSLIPFVAGTRIVNAWVFSQTQFNQVVFLLGPLLVAAGFAWRRLAGRTRVALFSLTLDQWGSVLGLLAAGYYFFAAVTSMSFSFLLCFVGALALVASTTTAHVVGGFAADFVPGEGYLLARDVKPSAPAAVEPAPAARGGETPAQARPAVVVPEGSAPARGTGTAAADAAVPTDEAVRGDAAPGPFWFAVPHPREAFDEQTGMWAFTVEPGGWVLALADRGDTFLIQHPDGRVGVLRETDGIERA
;
A
#
# COMPACT_ATOMS: atom_id res chain seq x y z
N MET A 1 3.79 38.34 -13.97
CA MET A 1 3.75 37.11 -13.16
C MET A 1 2.56 36.29 -13.63
N THR A 2 2.84 35.24 -14.41
CA THR A 2 1.83 34.26 -14.84
C THR A 2 2.03 33.01 -14.00
N THR A 3 1.05 32.68 -13.16
CA THR A 3 0.98 31.38 -12.48
C THR A 3 0.93 30.28 -13.54
N PRO A 4 1.76 29.22 -13.46
CA PRO A 4 1.55 28.06 -14.31
C PRO A 4 0.27 27.36 -13.85
N ALA A 5 -0.74 27.31 -14.71
CA ALA A 5 -1.89 26.44 -14.49
C ALA A 5 -1.39 24.98 -14.65
N GLY A 6 -1.59 24.16 -13.62
CA GLY A 6 -1.27 22.73 -13.69
C GLY A 6 -2.03 22.08 -14.84
N THR A 7 -1.31 21.41 -15.74
CA THR A 7 -1.89 20.72 -16.89
C THR A 7 -2.72 19.51 -16.43
N PRO A 8 -3.97 19.31 -16.94
CA PRO A 8 -4.82 18.20 -16.52
C PRO A 8 -4.27 16.79 -16.76
N ASP A 9 -3.22 16.64 -17.57
CA ASP A 9 -2.62 15.34 -17.89
C ASP A 9 -1.72 14.77 -16.78
N GLU A 10 -1.13 15.62 -15.92
CA GLU A 10 -0.17 15.14 -14.90
C GLU A 10 -0.84 14.26 -13.83
N THR A 11 -2.12 14.51 -13.52
CA THR A 11 -2.89 13.71 -12.55
C THR A 11 -3.42 12.40 -13.12
N LEU A 12 -3.54 12.28 -14.44
CA LEU A 12 -3.99 11.04 -15.11
C LEU A 12 -2.86 10.02 -15.28
N ALA A 13 -1.61 10.45 -15.21
CA ALA A 13 -0.43 9.62 -15.48
C ALA A 13 -0.05 8.66 -14.34
N ASP A 14 -0.54 8.86 -13.11
CA ASP A 14 -0.14 8.08 -11.94
C ASP A 14 -1.09 6.93 -11.57
N ASP A 15 -2.23 6.81 -12.25
CA ASP A 15 -3.25 5.78 -12.00
C ASP A 15 -2.93 4.43 -12.68
N ALA A 16 -3.30 3.30 -12.05
CA ALA A 16 -3.13 1.97 -12.64
C ALA A 16 -4.12 1.70 -13.78
N VAL A 17 -3.66 0.99 -14.82
CA VAL A 17 -4.45 0.65 -16.02
C VAL A 17 -5.49 -0.43 -15.72
N ARG A 18 -6.77 -0.14 -15.98
CA ARG A 18 -7.88 -1.09 -15.84
C ARG A 18 -7.96 -2.01 -17.07
N VAL A 19 -8.27 -3.29 -16.86
CA VAL A 19 -8.42 -4.29 -17.93
C VAL A 19 -9.81 -4.94 -17.94
N ALA A 20 -10.46 -5.12 -16.78
CA ALA A 20 -11.83 -5.64 -16.71
C ALA A 20 -12.66 -4.89 -15.66
N GLY A 21 -13.55 -4.01 -16.12
CA GLY A 21 -14.36 -3.18 -15.22
C GLY A 21 -13.49 -2.33 -14.29
N PRO A 22 -13.60 -2.46 -12.96
CA PRO A 22 -12.71 -1.76 -12.04
C PRO A 22 -11.32 -2.40 -11.90
N PHE A 23 -11.05 -3.62 -12.38
CA PHE A 23 -9.85 -4.38 -12.02
C PHE A 23 -8.65 -4.14 -12.95
N THR A 24 -7.42 -4.14 -12.39
CA THR A 24 -6.16 -4.14 -13.17
C THR A 24 -5.90 -5.50 -13.82
N LEU A 25 -4.93 -5.59 -14.74
CA LEU A 25 -4.51 -6.86 -15.33
C LEU A 25 -4.15 -7.90 -14.25
N ARG A 26 -3.37 -7.47 -13.26
CA ARG A 26 -2.87 -8.30 -12.17
C ARG A 26 -4.01 -8.83 -11.30
N GLU A 27 -4.95 -7.97 -10.92
CA GLU A 27 -6.13 -8.34 -10.15
C GLU A 27 -6.99 -9.37 -10.90
N VAL A 28 -7.16 -9.21 -12.21
CA VAL A 28 -7.85 -10.18 -13.07
C VAL A 28 -7.14 -11.54 -13.07
N VAL A 29 -5.80 -11.58 -13.16
CA VAL A 29 -5.04 -12.84 -13.08
C VAL A 29 -5.19 -13.51 -11.72
N VAL A 30 -5.17 -12.76 -10.61
CA VAL A 30 -5.42 -13.29 -9.25
C VAL A 30 -6.82 -13.91 -9.15
N LEU A 31 -7.84 -13.27 -9.73
CA LEU A 31 -9.22 -13.77 -9.72
C LEU A 31 -9.38 -15.03 -10.59
N ILE A 32 -8.75 -15.07 -11.77
CA ILE A 32 -8.74 -16.26 -12.65
C ILE A 32 -7.99 -17.42 -11.97
N ALA A 33 -6.85 -17.15 -11.32
CA ALA A 33 -6.08 -18.14 -10.57
C ALA A 33 -6.92 -18.82 -9.49
N ALA A 34 -7.66 -18.03 -8.70
CA ALA A 34 -8.57 -18.54 -7.68
C ALA A 34 -9.79 -19.27 -8.27
N ALA A 35 -10.33 -18.81 -9.40
CA ALA A 35 -11.41 -19.51 -10.10
C ALA A 35 -10.96 -20.89 -10.63
N LEU A 36 -9.73 -21.02 -11.16
CA LEU A 36 -9.15 -22.28 -11.59
C LEU A 36 -8.97 -23.27 -10.42
N ILE A 37 -8.49 -22.78 -9.26
CA ILE A 37 -8.39 -23.58 -8.03
C ILE A 37 -9.78 -24.05 -7.57
N LEU A 38 -10.78 -23.16 -7.56
CA LEU A 38 -12.15 -23.51 -7.16
C LEU A 38 -12.77 -24.54 -8.10
N ILE A 39 -12.69 -24.32 -9.42
CA ILE A 39 -13.21 -25.26 -10.42
C ILE A 39 -12.49 -26.61 -10.30
N GLY A 40 -11.15 -26.62 -10.22
CA GLY A 40 -10.35 -27.83 -10.03
C GLY A 40 -10.73 -28.59 -8.74
N SER A 41 -11.06 -27.88 -7.66
CA SER A 41 -11.47 -28.47 -6.38
C SER A 41 -12.81 -29.23 -6.46
N LEU A 42 -13.69 -28.85 -7.40
CA LEU A 42 -15.02 -29.43 -7.59
C LEU A 42 -15.00 -30.63 -8.52
N ILE A 43 -14.01 -30.74 -9.42
CA ILE A 43 -13.86 -31.86 -10.36
C ILE A 43 -13.66 -33.17 -9.57
N PRO A 44 -14.50 -34.19 -9.80
CA PRO A 44 -14.34 -35.49 -9.16
C PRO A 44 -13.18 -36.28 -9.76
N PHE A 45 -12.51 -37.08 -8.93
CA PHE A 45 -11.44 -38.00 -9.31
C PHE A 45 -11.55 -39.31 -8.51
N VAL A 46 -10.84 -40.33 -8.97
CA VAL A 46 -10.82 -41.65 -8.34
C VAL A 46 -9.80 -41.68 -7.20
N ALA A 47 -10.23 -42.10 -6.02
CA ALA A 47 -9.40 -42.31 -4.84
C ALA A 47 -9.63 -43.73 -4.30
N GLY A 48 -8.77 -44.67 -4.68
CA GLY A 48 -8.98 -46.09 -4.41
C GLY A 48 -10.25 -46.58 -5.10
N THR A 49 -11.25 -47.00 -4.33
CA THR A 49 -12.56 -47.46 -4.84
C THR A 49 -13.66 -46.40 -4.83
N ARG A 50 -13.37 -45.17 -4.38
CA ARG A 50 -14.35 -44.08 -4.27
C ARG A 50 -14.12 -43.00 -5.32
N ILE A 51 -15.19 -42.35 -5.75
CA ILE A 51 -15.13 -41.10 -6.54
C ILE A 51 -15.40 -39.95 -5.56
N VAL A 52 -14.49 -38.98 -5.54
CA VAL A 52 -14.45 -37.86 -4.56
C VAL A 52 -13.89 -36.62 -5.23
N ASN A 53 -14.13 -35.44 -4.65
CA ASN A 53 -13.48 -34.18 -5.06
C ASN A 53 -12.64 -33.63 -3.89
N ALA A 54 -11.99 -32.47 -4.03
CA ALA A 54 -11.09 -31.94 -2.99
C ALA A 54 -11.82 -31.56 -1.68
N TRP A 55 -13.14 -31.34 -1.73
CA TRP A 55 -13.96 -31.08 -0.56
C TRP A 55 -14.25 -32.33 0.29
N VAL A 56 -14.25 -33.51 -0.35
CA VAL A 56 -14.50 -34.82 0.32
C VAL A 56 -13.21 -35.61 0.56
N PHE A 57 -12.19 -35.46 -0.31
CA PHE A 57 -10.90 -36.14 -0.25
C PHE A 57 -9.89 -35.51 0.71
N SER A 58 -10.32 -34.68 1.66
CA SER A 58 -9.41 -33.96 2.54
C SER A 58 -8.69 -34.90 3.51
N GLN A 59 -7.48 -35.31 3.14
CA GLN A 59 -6.56 -36.07 3.99
C GLN A 59 -6.30 -35.36 5.34
N THR A 60 -6.38 -34.03 5.35
CA THR A 60 -6.48 -33.19 6.56
C THR A 60 -7.39 -31.98 6.27
N GLN A 61 -8.09 -31.47 7.29
CA GLN A 61 -8.82 -30.19 7.19
C GLN A 61 -7.87 -29.00 6.95
N PHE A 62 -6.65 -29.08 7.48
CA PHE A 62 -5.58 -28.10 7.28
C PHE A 62 -5.31 -27.83 5.79
N ASN A 63 -5.23 -28.89 4.96
CA ASN A 63 -4.97 -28.74 3.53
C ASN A 63 -6.09 -27.96 2.80
N GLN A 64 -7.34 -28.11 3.22
CA GLN A 64 -8.45 -27.32 2.67
C GLN A 64 -8.33 -25.84 3.06
N VAL A 65 -8.05 -25.55 4.33
CA VAL A 65 -7.93 -24.16 4.81
C VAL A 65 -6.77 -23.45 4.12
N VAL A 66 -5.58 -24.07 4.05
CA VAL A 66 -4.37 -23.40 3.56
C VAL A 66 -4.31 -23.37 2.03
N PHE A 67 -4.55 -24.48 1.34
CA PHE A 67 -4.26 -24.58 -0.10
C PHE A 67 -5.48 -24.32 -0.99
N LEU A 68 -6.71 -24.53 -0.49
CA LEU A 68 -7.94 -24.23 -1.22
C LEU A 68 -8.54 -22.89 -0.80
N LEU A 69 -8.86 -22.72 0.49
CA LEU A 69 -9.49 -21.48 0.99
C LEU A 69 -8.51 -20.31 1.04
N GLY A 70 -7.23 -20.52 1.36
CA GLY A 70 -6.20 -19.49 1.40
C GLY A 70 -6.11 -18.66 0.09
N PRO A 71 -5.85 -19.29 -1.07
CA PRO A 71 -5.88 -18.62 -2.37
C PRO A 71 -7.20 -17.90 -2.69
N LEU A 72 -8.34 -18.48 -2.32
CA LEU A 72 -9.66 -17.86 -2.51
C LEU A 72 -9.82 -16.60 -1.66
N LEU A 73 -9.37 -16.64 -0.40
CA LEU A 73 -9.39 -15.49 0.51
C LEU A 73 -8.43 -14.38 0.07
N VAL A 74 -7.26 -14.72 -0.50
CA VAL A 74 -6.36 -13.74 -1.14
C VAL A 74 -7.08 -13.05 -2.29
N ALA A 75 -7.68 -13.81 -3.22
CA ALA A 75 -8.37 -13.22 -4.36
C ALA A 75 -9.60 -12.39 -3.97
N ALA A 76 -10.37 -12.85 -2.98
CA ALA A 76 -11.44 -12.06 -2.37
C ALA A 76 -10.90 -10.78 -1.69
N GLY A 77 -9.74 -10.85 -1.05
CA GLY A 77 -9.04 -9.69 -0.49
C GLY A 77 -8.60 -8.68 -1.54
N PHE A 78 -8.11 -9.14 -2.70
CA PHE A 78 -7.77 -8.27 -3.84
C PHE A 78 -9.03 -7.59 -4.39
N ALA A 79 -10.10 -8.36 -4.62
CA ALA A 79 -11.38 -7.80 -5.04
C ALA A 79 -11.95 -6.78 -4.02
N TRP A 80 -11.89 -7.09 -2.73
CA TRP A 80 -12.36 -6.18 -1.69
C TRP A 80 -11.49 -4.93 -1.59
N ARG A 81 -10.16 -5.05 -1.59
CA ARG A 81 -9.23 -3.90 -1.64
C ARG A 81 -9.68 -2.93 -2.72
N ARG A 82 -9.94 -3.45 -3.92
CA ARG A 82 -10.33 -2.68 -5.07
C ARG A 82 -11.72 -2.05 -4.97
N LEU A 83 -12.74 -2.85 -4.65
CA LEU A 83 -14.14 -2.41 -4.56
C LEU A 83 -14.37 -1.43 -3.40
N ALA A 84 -13.54 -1.47 -2.35
CA ALA A 84 -13.55 -0.51 -1.25
C ALA A 84 -12.63 0.71 -1.46
N GLY A 85 -12.00 0.85 -2.64
CA GLY A 85 -11.12 1.99 -2.96
C GLY A 85 -9.86 2.09 -2.10
N ARG A 86 -9.36 0.97 -1.56
CA ARG A 86 -8.17 0.93 -0.69
C ARG A 86 -6.91 0.69 -1.53
N THR A 87 -5.85 1.44 -1.27
CA THR A 87 -4.51 1.22 -1.89
C THR A 87 -3.75 0.08 -1.21
N ARG A 88 -3.94 -0.07 0.11
CA ARG A 88 -3.31 -1.10 0.95
C ARG A 88 -4.35 -1.87 1.76
N VAL A 89 -4.15 -3.18 1.87
CA VAL A 89 -4.80 -4.04 2.86
C VAL A 89 -3.71 -4.90 3.49
N ALA A 90 -3.67 -4.95 4.82
CA ALA A 90 -2.80 -5.82 5.59
C ALA A 90 -3.64 -6.69 6.52
N LEU A 91 -3.15 -7.89 6.79
CA LEU A 91 -3.74 -8.81 7.76
C LEU A 91 -2.60 -9.28 8.67
N PHE A 92 -2.69 -8.91 9.95
CA PHE A 92 -1.55 -8.87 10.86
C PHE A 92 -0.43 -7.98 10.29
N SER A 93 0.85 -8.35 10.49
CA SER A 93 2.02 -7.60 10.00
C SER A 93 2.26 -7.71 8.49
N LEU A 94 1.58 -8.62 7.79
CA LEU A 94 1.80 -8.87 6.35
C LEU A 94 0.77 -8.14 5.47
N THR A 95 1.23 -7.58 4.36
CA THR A 95 0.35 -7.07 3.30
C THR A 95 -0.39 -8.22 2.61
N LEU A 96 -1.54 -7.91 2.02
CA LEU A 96 -2.31 -8.83 1.21
C LEU A 96 -1.49 -9.43 0.05
N ASP A 97 -0.58 -8.64 -0.53
CA ASP A 97 0.34 -9.08 -1.60
C ASP A 97 1.41 -10.06 -1.08
N GLN A 98 1.91 -9.88 0.15
CA GLN A 98 2.79 -10.84 0.81
C GLN A 98 2.06 -12.14 1.15
N TRP A 99 0.84 -12.06 1.69
CA TRP A 99 -0.02 -13.23 1.91
C TRP A 99 -0.27 -14.01 0.61
N GLY A 100 -0.53 -13.31 -0.50
CA GLY A 100 -0.68 -13.91 -1.82
C GLY A 100 0.58 -14.58 -2.37
N SER A 101 1.78 -14.10 -2.00
CA SER A 101 3.05 -14.76 -2.34
C SER A 101 3.24 -16.04 -1.54
N VAL A 102 3.05 -15.99 -0.22
CA VAL A 102 3.20 -17.15 0.68
C VAL A 102 2.19 -18.26 0.33
N LEU A 103 0.90 -17.91 0.23
CA LEU A 103 -0.15 -18.88 -0.07
C LEU A 103 -0.07 -19.39 -1.51
N GLY A 104 0.37 -18.56 -2.46
CA GLY A 104 0.63 -18.97 -3.85
C GLY A 104 1.71 -20.06 -3.93
N LEU A 105 2.87 -19.82 -3.31
CA LEU A 105 3.99 -20.78 -3.32
C LEU A 105 3.63 -22.09 -2.60
N LEU A 106 2.96 -22.00 -1.45
CA LEU A 106 2.47 -23.15 -0.70
C LEU A 106 1.44 -23.98 -1.50
N ALA A 107 0.46 -23.32 -2.12
CA ALA A 107 -0.53 -23.98 -2.97
C ALA A 107 0.13 -24.61 -4.22
N ALA A 108 1.11 -23.94 -4.84
CA ALA A 108 1.81 -24.47 -6.01
C ALA A 108 2.59 -25.75 -5.66
N GLY A 109 3.33 -25.76 -4.55
CA GLY A 109 4.03 -26.96 -4.07
C GLY A 109 3.07 -28.11 -3.73
N TYR A 110 1.97 -27.81 -3.02
CA TYR A 110 0.95 -28.81 -2.67
C TYR A 110 0.28 -29.41 -3.91
N TYR A 111 -0.22 -28.58 -4.83
CA TYR A 111 -0.94 -29.04 -6.02
C TYR A 111 -0.02 -29.69 -7.05
N PHE A 112 1.26 -29.29 -7.15
CA PHE A 112 2.26 -30.04 -7.91
C PHE A 112 2.38 -31.47 -7.40
N PHE A 113 2.63 -31.65 -6.10
CA PHE A 113 2.78 -32.98 -5.51
C PHE A 113 1.49 -33.81 -5.62
N ALA A 114 0.32 -33.20 -5.40
CA ALA A 114 -0.97 -33.87 -5.56
C ALA A 114 -1.24 -34.30 -7.02
N ALA A 115 -0.91 -33.47 -8.00
CA ALA A 115 -1.03 -33.79 -9.42
C ALA A 115 -0.08 -34.93 -9.83
N VAL A 116 1.18 -34.89 -9.39
CA VAL A 116 2.18 -35.93 -9.69
C VAL A 116 1.86 -37.27 -9.01
N THR A 117 1.36 -37.26 -7.78
CA THR A 117 1.02 -38.51 -7.06
C THR A 117 -0.31 -39.11 -7.48
N SER A 118 -1.30 -38.29 -7.83
CA SER A 118 -2.65 -38.77 -8.14
C SER A 118 -2.95 -38.88 -9.64
N MET A 119 -2.07 -38.37 -10.51
CA MET A 119 -2.24 -38.31 -11.97
C MET A 119 -3.63 -37.76 -12.40
N SER A 120 -4.16 -36.82 -11.62
CA SER A 120 -5.56 -36.35 -11.73
C SER A 120 -5.64 -34.95 -12.33
N PHE A 121 -6.52 -34.78 -13.32
CA PHE A 121 -6.80 -33.50 -13.96
C PHE A 121 -7.33 -32.44 -12.98
N SER A 122 -8.05 -32.84 -11.92
CA SER A 122 -8.50 -31.94 -10.84
C SER A 122 -7.33 -31.19 -10.21
N PHE A 123 -6.29 -31.91 -9.78
CA PHE A 123 -5.11 -31.30 -9.16
C PHE A 123 -4.24 -30.55 -10.17
N LEU A 124 -4.18 -31.00 -11.43
CA LEU A 124 -3.49 -30.28 -12.50
C LEU A 124 -4.12 -28.89 -12.73
N LEU A 125 -5.45 -28.79 -12.75
CA LEU A 125 -6.15 -27.51 -12.92
C LEU A 125 -5.92 -26.58 -11.72
N CYS A 126 -5.96 -27.11 -10.48
CA CYS A 126 -5.57 -26.36 -9.29
C CYS A 126 -4.11 -25.90 -9.33
N PHE A 127 -3.19 -26.72 -9.84
CA PHE A 127 -1.78 -26.37 -9.98
C PHE A 127 -1.57 -25.22 -10.97
N VAL A 128 -2.24 -25.24 -12.13
CA VAL A 128 -2.22 -24.12 -13.09
C VAL A 128 -2.75 -22.83 -12.44
N GLY A 129 -3.83 -22.91 -11.67
CA GLY A 129 -4.33 -21.78 -10.88
C GLY A 129 -3.30 -21.27 -9.85
N ALA A 130 -2.64 -22.16 -9.12
CA ALA A 130 -1.61 -21.77 -8.16
C ALA A 130 -0.37 -21.14 -8.82
N LEU A 131 0.06 -21.62 -10.00
CA LEU A 131 1.12 -21.00 -10.79
C LEU A 131 0.73 -19.59 -11.27
N ALA A 132 -0.50 -19.40 -11.72
CA ALA A 132 -1.01 -18.07 -12.08
C ALA A 132 -1.04 -17.13 -10.87
N LEU A 133 -1.39 -17.63 -9.67
CA LEU A 133 -1.31 -16.85 -8.45
C LEU A 133 0.13 -16.43 -8.15
N VAL A 134 1.10 -17.36 -8.13
CA VAL A 134 2.54 -17.06 -7.94
C VAL A 134 3.06 -16.03 -8.95
N ALA A 135 2.70 -16.17 -10.22
CA ALA A 135 3.09 -15.21 -11.27
C ALA A 135 2.55 -13.79 -11.01
N SER A 136 1.31 -13.68 -10.53
CA SER A 136 0.66 -12.41 -10.18
C SER A 136 1.06 -11.83 -8.81
N THR A 137 1.67 -12.62 -7.92
CA THR A 137 2.10 -12.18 -6.59
C THR A 137 3.62 -12.14 -6.49
N THR A 138 4.28 -13.27 -6.29
CA THR A 138 5.73 -13.40 -6.12
C THR A 138 6.51 -12.77 -7.27
N THR A 139 6.11 -13.04 -8.52
CA THR A 139 6.82 -12.62 -9.74
C THR A 139 6.33 -11.28 -10.32
N ALA A 140 5.46 -10.56 -9.61
CA ALA A 140 4.87 -9.30 -10.07
C ALA A 140 5.90 -8.21 -10.43
N HIS A 141 7.08 -8.25 -9.82
CA HIS A 141 8.19 -7.33 -10.08
C HIS A 141 8.90 -7.57 -11.43
N VAL A 142 8.83 -8.79 -11.98
CA VAL A 142 9.47 -9.15 -13.27
C VAL A 142 8.52 -8.91 -14.44
N VAL A 143 7.22 -9.10 -14.22
CA VAL A 143 6.19 -8.86 -15.23
C VAL A 143 5.86 -7.36 -15.23
N GLY A 144 6.37 -6.61 -16.21
CA GLY A 144 6.19 -5.15 -16.26
C GLY A 144 4.73 -4.69 -16.17
N GLY A 145 3.79 -5.45 -16.76
CA GLY A 145 2.35 -5.19 -16.67
C GLY A 145 1.72 -5.44 -15.29
N PHE A 146 2.45 -6.02 -14.33
CA PHE A 146 2.05 -6.15 -12.92
C PHE A 146 2.83 -5.18 -12.02
N ALA A 147 4.10 -4.89 -12.35
CA ALA A 147 4.92 -3.91 -11.63
C ALA A 147 4.33 -2.49 -11.73
N ALA A 148 3.69 -2.16 -12.85
CA ALA A 148 3.04 -0.87 -13.09
C ALA A 148 1.85 -0.56 -12.14
N ASP A 149 1.29 -1.56 -11.46
CA ASP A 149 0.19 -1.36 -10.49
C ASP A 149 0.67 -0.76 -9.16
N PHE A 150 1.98 -0.78 -8.86
CA PHE A 150 2.53 -0.34 -7.58
C PHE A 150 2.96 1.13 -7.62
N VAL A 151 2.83 1.81 -6.48
CA VAL A 151 3.36 3.17 -6.31
C VAL A 151 4.91 3.12 -6.35
N PRO A 152 5.58 3.99 -7.14
CA PRO A 152 7.03 4.11 -7.12
C PRO A 152 7.56 4.52 -5.74
N GLY A 153 8.74 4.03 -5.36
CA GLY A 153 9.34 4.32 -4.07
C GLY A 153 10.48 3.37 -3.71
N GLU A 154 10.89 3.39 -2.44
CA GLU A 154 11.90 2.50 -1.87
C GLU A 154 11.27 1.28 -1.19
N GLY A 155 12.10 0.32 -0.76
CA GLY A 155 11.65 -0.90 -0.08
C GLY A 155 11.06 -1.99 -0.99
N TYR A 156 10.70 -3.12 -0.39
CA TYR A 156 10.28 -4.34 -1.10
C TYR A 156 8.94 -4.17 -1.82
N LEU A 157 8.87 -4.53 -3.10
CA LEU A 157 7.75 -4.23 -4.00
C LEU A 157 6.38 -4.73 -3.49
N LEU A 158 6.30 -5.94 -2.89
CA LEU A 158 5.02 -6.46 -2.34
C LEU A 158 4.60 -5.80 -1.01
N ALA A 159 5.45 -4.98 -0.40
CA ALA A 159 5.10 -4.18 0.78
C ALA A 159 4.62 -2.76 0.40
N ARG A 160 4.73 -2.38 -0.88
CA ARG A 160 4.30 -1.08 -1.39
C ARG A 160 2.80 -1.04 -1.60
N ASP A 161 2.28 0.18 -1.58
CA ASP A 161 0.88 0.43 -1.87
C ASP A 161 0.61 0.26 -3.37
N VAL A 162 -0.61 -0.19 -3.70
CA VAL A 162 -1.09 -0.29 -5.08
C VAL A 162 -1.75 1.03 -5.44
N LYS A 163 -1.45 1.54 -6.63
CA LYS A 163 -2.02 2.78 -7.17
C LYS A 163 -3.56 2.68 -7.16
N PRO A 164 -4.28 3.78 -6.89
CA PRO A 164 -5.65 3.91 -7.34
C PRO A 164 -5.75 3.63 -8.85
N SER A 165 -6.97 3.43 -9.36
CA SER A 165 -7.16 3.44 -10.80
C SER A 165 -8.13 4.52 -11.20
N ALA A 166 -7.72 5.24 -12.23
CA ALA A 166 -8.42 6.36 -12.84
C ALA A 166 -9.89 6.05 -13.02
N PRO A 167 -10.80 7.01 -12.78
CA PRO A 167 -12.12 6.98 -13.39
C PRO A 167 -11.97 6.60 -14.86
N ALA A 168 -12.85 5.73 -15.37
CA ALA A 168 -12.74 5.32 -16.76
C ALA A 168 -12.73 6.57 -17.66
N ALA A 169 -11.67 6.75 -18.44
CA ALA A 169 -11.68 7.70 -19.53
C ALA A 169 -12.84 7.29 -20.45
N VAL A 170 -13.92 8.06 -20.40
CA VAL A 170 -15.03 7.89 -21.32
C VAL A 170 -14.45 8.16 -22.69
N GLU A 171 -14.33 7.11 -23.51
CA GLU A 171 -13.92 7.25 -24.90
C GLU A 171 -14.80 8.34 -25.53
N PRO A 172 -14.22 9.47 -25.99
CA PRO A 172 -15.03 10.57 -26.46
C PRO A 172 -15.85 10.08 -27.64
N ALA A 173 -17.17 10.06 -27.45
CA ALA A 173 -18.11 9.56 -28.44
C ALA A 173 -17.78 10.18 -29.81
N PRO A 174 -17.71 9.39 -30.90
CA PRO A 174 -17.17 9.86 -32.17
C PRO A 174 -17.83 11.18 -32.57
N ALA A 175 -17.04 12.25 -32.60
CA ALA A 175 -17.54 13.57 -32.91
C ALA A 175 -18.26 13.52 -34.26
N ALA A 176 -19.59 13.67 -34.23
CA ALA A 176 -20.40 13.61 -35.43
C ALA A 176 -19.86 14.63 -36.44
N ARG A 177 -19.40 14.16 -37.59
CA ARG A 177 -18.83 15.02 -38.63
C ARG A 177 -19.84 16.13 -38.94
N GLY A 178 -19.40 17.37 -38.78
CA GLY A 178 -20.28 18.53 -38.84
C GLY A 178 -21.02 18.62 -40.17
N GLY A 179 -22.33 18.86 -40.09
CA GLY A 179 -23.06 19.47 -41.19
C GLY A 179 -22.78 20.98 -41.19
N GLU A 180 -22.37 21.50 -42.34
CA GLU A 180 -22.15 22.94 -42.54
C GLU A 180 -23.49 23.71 -42.68
N THR A 181 -23.38 25.04 -42.85
CA THR A 181 -24.43 26.02 -43.27
C THR A 181 -25.21 26.70 -42.12
N PRO A 182 -25.48 28.02 -42.17
CA PRO A 182 -24.51 29.12 -42.27
C PRO A 182 -24.77 30.23 -41.23
N ALA A 183 -23.94 31.29 -41.25
CA ALA A 183 -23.96 32.38 -40.29
C ALA A 183 -25.24 33.27 -40.28
N GLN A 184 -25.60 33.75 -39.08
CA GLN A 184 -26.37 34.99 -38.88
C GLN A 184 -25.71 35.80 -37.75
N ALA A 185 -25.70 37.13 -37.85
CA ALA A 185 -24.78 37.98 -37.10
C ALA A 185 -25.44 39.07 -36.24
N ARG A 186 -24.61 39.63 -35.31
CA ARG A 186 -24.72 40.96 -34.64
C ARG A 186 -25.57 41.02 -33.34
N PRO A 187 -25.33 41.97 -32.40
CA PRO A 187 -24.16 42.85 -32.15
C PRO A 187 -23.43 42.56 -30.81
N ALA A 188 -22.30 43.24 -30.60
CA ALA A 188 -21.53 43.24 -29.35
C ALA A 188 -22.05 44.24 -28.29
N VAL A 189 -21.68 44.02 -27.02
CA VAL A 189 -21.64 45.03 -25.95
C VAL A 189 -20.27 44.93 -25.25
N VAL A 190 -19.62 46.09 -25.11
CA VAL A 190 -18.35 46.35 -24.39
C VAL A 190 -18.59 47.59 -23.53
N VAL A 191 -18.06 47.65 -22.29
CA VAL A 191 -17.85 48.83 -21.39
C VAL A 191 -17.53 48.31 -19.96
N PRO A 192 -16.68 48.96 -19.12
CA PRO A 192 -15.26 48.58 -19.09
C PRO A 192 -14.65 48.49 -17.66
N GLU A 193 -13.32 48.52 -17.60
CA GLU A 193 -12.42 48.46 -16.44
C GLU A 193 -12.59 49.61 -15.42
N GLY A 194 -12.29 49.34 -14.14
CA GLY A 194 -12.40 50.30 -13.03
C GLY A 194 -11.35 50.07 -11.92
N SER A 195 -10.45 51.04 -11.78
CA SER A 195 -9.20 51.08 -10.99
C SER A 195 -9.30 50.98 -9.45
N ALA A 196 -8.13 50.67 -8.84
CA ALA A 196 -7.76 50.56 -7.40
C ALA A 196 -7.89 51.90 -6.59
N PRO A 197 -7.46 52.09 -5.29
CA PRO A 197 -6.40 51.37 -4.53
C PRO A 197 -6.38 51.27 -2.96
N ALA A 198 -5.45 50.44 -2.46
CA ALA A 198 -4.51 50.63 -1.31
C ALA A 198 -4.86 50.48 0.21
N ARG A 199 -3.88 49.82 0.90
CA ARG A 199 -3.55 49.68 2.36
C ARG A 199 -4.36 48.64 3.16
N GLY A 200 -3.77 47.85 4.08
CA GLY A 200 -2.35 47.64 4.44
C GLY A 200 -2.15 46.95 5.82
N THR A 201 -0.99 46.30 6.06
CA THR A 201 -0.51 45.66 7.34
C THR A 201 -1.35 44.48 7.88
N GLY A 202 -0.85 43.32 8.35
CA GLY A 202 0.47 42.71 8.59
C GLY A 202 0.26 41.25 9.11
N THR A 203 1.18 40.44 9.69
CA THR A 203 2.63 40.48 9.97
C THR A 203 3.14 39.07 10.37
N ALA A 204 4.13 38.49 9.67
CA ALA A 204 4.97 37.31 10.03
C ALA A 204 4.27 35.91 10.21
N ALA A 205 4.92 34.74 10.09
CA ALA A 205 6.35 34.42 9.96
C ALA A 205 6.64 33.09 9.21
N ALA A 206 7.86 33.03 8.65
CA ALA A 206 8.74 31.84 8.55
C ALA A 206 8.27 30.57 7.79
N ASP A 207 8.58 30.57 6.50
CA ASP A 207 8.89 29.37 5.71
C ASP A 207 10.27 28.82 6.14
N ALA A 208 10.47 27.50 6.14
CA ALA A 208 11.72 26.85 6.52
C ALA A 208 11.91 25.51 5.78
N ALA A 209 12.31 25.61 4.51
CA ALA A 209 12.77 24.48 3.72
C ALA A 209 14.03 23.83 4.32
N VAL A 210 14.13 22.50 4.22
CA VAL A 210 15.33 21.73 4.58
C VAL A 210 16.22 21.56 3.35
N PRO A 211 17.44 22.12 3.32
CA PRO A 211 18.45 21.77 2.32
C PRO A 211 19.30 20.59 2.80
N THR A 212 19.56 19.65 1.89
CA THR A 212 20.60 18.63 2.02
C THR A 212 21.85 19.13 1.29
N ASP A 213 23.03 19.21 1.95
CA ASP A 213 24.19 18.41 1.54
C ASP A 213 25.37 18.40 2.55
N GLU A 214 26.26 17.45 2.32
CA GLU A 214 27.47 16.94 2.98
C GLU A 214 28.35 17.78 3.96
N ALA A 215 28.93 16.99 4.88
CA ALA A 215 30.32 17.00 5.36
C ALA A 215 30.82 18.01 6.43
N VAL A 216 30.66 17.62 7.70
CA VAL A 216 31.77 17.68 8.67
C VAL A 216 31.93 16.31 9.35
N ARG A 217 33.16 15.80 9.36
CA ARG A 217 33.53 14.53 9.99
C ARG A 217 33.86 14.79 11.47
N GLY A 218 32.92 14.52 12.37
CA GLY A 218 33.12 14.64 13.82
C GLY A 218 31.93 14.07 14.59
N ASP A 219 32.18 12.97 15.31
CA ASP A 219 31.31 12.19 16.19
C ASP A 219 29.84 11.98 15.77
N ALA A 220 29.47 10.72 15.52
CA ALA A 220 28.11 10.37 15.10
C ALA A 220 27.14 10.46 16.29
N ALA A 221 26.44 11.60 16.40
CA ALA A 221 25.29 11.74 17.31
C ALA A 221 24.29 10.58 17.03
N PRO A 222 23.93 9.77 18.04
CA PRO A 222 23.03 8.64 17.86
C PRO A 222 21.68 9.06 17.27
N GLY A 223 21.25 8.35 16.21
CA GLY A 223 19.92 8.51 15.64
C GLY A 223 18.80 8.11 16.62
N PRO A 224 17.55 8.48 16.31
CA PRO A 224 16.44 8.32 17.24
C PRO A 224 16.12 6.86 17.53
N PHE A 225 15.87 6.53 18.81
CA PHE A 225 15.59 5.17 19.27
C PHE A 225 14.50 5.14 20.35
N TRP A 226 13.77 4.04 20.43
CA TRP A 226 12.73 3.82 21.45
C TRP A 226 13.33 3.17 22.69
N PHE A 227 12.89 3.61 23.88
CA PHE A 227 13.21 2.94 25.13
C PHE A 227 12.02 2.98 26.10
N ALA A 228 12.07 2.10 27.11
CA ALA A 228 11.11 2.05 28.20
C ALA A 228 11.80 2.41 29.52
N VAL A 229 11.09 3.08 30.43
CA VAL A 229 11.68 3.59 31.67
C VAL A 229 11.43 2.60 32.84
N PRO A 230 12.46 2.22 33.64
CA PRO A 230 12.29 1.25 34.73
C PRO A 230 11.63 1.82 36.01
N HIS A 231 11.66 3.14 36.18
CA HIS A 231 11.13 3.87 37.34
C HIS A 231 10.38 5.13 36.86
N PRO A 232 9.48 5.74 37.66
CA PRO A 232 8.81 6.96 37.24
C PRO A 232 9.84 8.08 37.05
N ARG A 233 9.85 8.76 35.90
CA ARG A 233 10.78 9.88 35.63
C ARG A 233 10.08 11.12 35.13
N GLU A 234 10.52 12.28 35.59
CA GLU A 234 9.97 13.58 35.19
C GLU A 234 10.68 14.10 33.92
N ALA A 235 9.88 14.48 32.92
CA ALA A 235 10.32 15.15 31.71
C ALA A 235 10.01 16.65 31.81
N PHE A 236 10.97 17.50 31.43
CA PHE A 236 10.87 18.96 31.53
C PHE A 236 10.80 19.61 30.15
N ASP A 237 10.00 20.66 29.99
CA ASP A 237 9.89 21.38 28.73
C ASP A 237 11.21 22.12 28.37
N GLU A 238 11.67 22.04 27.12
CA GLU A 238 12.97 22.60 26.69
C GLU A 238 12.97 24.15 26.66
N GLN A 239 11.81 24.78 26.46
CA GLN A 239 11.69 26.24 26.35
C GLN A 239 11.38 26.92 27.69
N THR A 240 10.65 26.24 28.59
CA THR A 240 10.22 26.81 29.87
C THR A 240 10.91 26.21 31.09
N GLY A 241 11.55 25.05 30.96
CA GLY A 241 12.22 24.36 32.09
C GLY A 241 11.26 23.86 33.18
N MET A 242 9.95 23.97 32.97
CA MET A 242 8.91 23.47 33.86
C MET A 242 8.63 21.99 33.61
N TRP A 243 8.05 21.31 34.60
CA TRP A 243 7.57 19.93 34.45
C TRP A 243 6.55 19.84 33.31
N ALA A 244 6.76 18.92 32.37
CA ALA A 244 5.90 18.70 31.21
C ALA A 244 5.00 17.47 31.37
N PHE A 245 5.58 16.36 31.83
CA PHE A 245 4.89 15.11 32.16
C PHE A 245 5.81 14.16 32.94
N THR A 246 5.23 13.18 33.63
CA THR A 246 5.96 12.06 34.24
C THR A 246 5.78 10.83 33.36
N VAL A 247 6.88 10.17 32.98
CA VAL A 247 6.88 8.87 32.31
C VAL A 247 6.73 7.79 33.37
N GLU A 248 5.67 7.00 33.28
CA GLU A 248 5.42 5.88 34.20
C GLU A 248 6.31 4.67 33.89
N PRO A 249 6.60 3.79 34.87
CA PRO A 249 7.38 2.57 34.64
C PRO A 249 6.78 1.68 33.54
N GLY A 250 7.59 1.32 32.55
CA GLY A 250 7.13 0.57 31.37
C GLY A 250 6.49 1.43 30.26
N GLY A 251 6.41 2.75 30.45
CA GLY A 251 6.03 3.69 29.39
C GLY A 251 7.08 3.77 28.29
N TRP A 252 6.65 3.65 27.04
CA TRP A 252 7.53 3.75 25.86
C TRP A 252 7.67 5.20 25.41
N VAL A 253 8.91 5.66 25.26
CA VAL A 253 9.24 7.02 24.79
C VAL A 253 10.31 6.98 23.70
N LEU A 254 10.24 7.92 22.77
CA LEU A 254 11.17 8.03 21.65
C LEU A 254 12.26 9.05 21.99
N ALA A 255 13.51 8.62 22.12
CA ALA A 255 14.65 9.53 22.11
C ALA A 255 14.82 10.11 20.71
N LEU A 256 14.69 11.44 20.58
CA LEU A 256 14.90 12.19 19.35
C LEU A 256 16.36 12.63 19.18
N ALA A 257 17.06 12.89 20.29
CA ALA A 257 18.47 13.24 20.31
C ALA A 257 19.13 12.82 21.64
N ASP A 258 20.32 12.24 21.52
CA ASP A 258 21.23 11.95 22.63
C ASP A 258 22.23 13.11 22.78
N ARG A 259 22.24 13.77 23.95
CA ARG A 259 23.19 14.84 24.29
C ARG A 259 24.13 14.44 25.44
N GLY A 260 24.33 13.12 25.65
CA GLY A 260 25.21 12.53 26.66
C GLY A 260 24.66 12.58 28.08
N ASP A 261 24.31 13.78 28.56
CA ASP A 261 23.80 14.04 29.92
C ASP A 261 22.28 14.32 29.95
N THR A 262 21.66 14.48 28.77
CA THR A 262 20.21 14.67 28.63
C THR A 262 19.70 14.00 27.36
N PHE A 263 18.47 13.48 27.39
CA PHE A 263 17.75 12.98 26.22
C PHE A 263 16.58 13.91 25.88
N LEU A 264 16.46 14.31 24.62
CA LEU A 264 15.21 14.89 24.12
C LEU A 264 14.27 13.73 23.81
N ILE A 265 13.15 13.62 24.53
CA ILE A 265 12.18 12.53 24.39
C ILE A 265 10.83 13.02 23.88
N GLN A 266 10.15 12.18 23.09
CA GLN A 266 8.77 12.37 22.67
C GLN A 266 7.88 11.26 23.27
N HIS A 267 6.80 11.67 23.92
CA HIS A 267 5.73 10.78 24.37
C HIS A 267 4.86 10.36 23.17
N PRO A 268 4.23 9.16 23.15
CA PRO A 268 3.29 8.75 22.10
C PRO A 268 2.14 9.75 21.84
N ASP A 269 1.78 10.56 22.84
CA ASP A 269 0.79 11.66 22.70
C ASP A 269 1.34 12.92 22.01
N GLY A 270 2.54 12.86 21.41
CA GLY A 270 3.18 13.94 20.67
C GLY A 270 3.91 15.00 21.51
N ARG A 271 3.77 14.97 22.84
CA ARG A 271 4.47 15.91 23.74
C ARG A 271 5.97 15.64 23.75
N VAL A 272 6.77 16.69 23.69
CA VAL A 272 8.24 16.63 23.76
C VAL A 272 8.70 17.13 25.13
N GLY A 273 9.73 16.50 25.69
CA GLY A 273 10.37 16.92 26.94
C GLY A 273 11.82 16.48 27.00
N VAL A 274 12.61 17.13 27.84
CA VAL A 274 14.00 16.80 28.15
C VAL A 274 14.03 15.94 29.41
N LEU A 275 14.56 14.73 29.27
CA LEU A 275 14.89 13.84 30.38
C LEU A 275 16.34 14.08 30.80
N ARG A 276 16.56 14.45 32.07
CA ARG A 276 17.90 14.78 32.61
C ARG A 276 18.57 13.64 33.39
N GLU A 277 17.85 12.55 33.62
CA GLU A 277 18.35 11.39 34.36
C GLU A 277 18.47 10.23 33.38
N THR A 278 19.70 9.96 32.94
CA THR A 278 20.02 9.00 31.86
C THR A 278 20.40 7.60 32.36
N ASP A 279 20.62 7.45 33.66
CA ASP A 279 21.05 6.18 34.27
C ASP A 279 20.11 5.01 33.95
N GLY A 280 20.69 3.86 33.57
CA GLY A 280 19.96 2.61 33.36
C GLY A 280 19.12 2.52 32.07
N ILE A 281 19.31 3.41 31.10
CA ILE A 281 18.69 3.29 29.77
C ILE A 281 19.57 2.40 28.88
N GLU A 282 19.19 1.12 28.75
CA GLU A 282 19.81 0.21 27.79
C GLU A 282 19.18 0.35 26.40
N ARG A 283 20.01 0.20 25.35
CA ARG A 283 19.59 0.26 23.94
C ARG A 283 19.00 -1.09 23.53
N ALA A 284 17.82 -1.08 22.91
CA ALA A 284 17.15 -2.24 22.32
C ALA A 284 17.29 -2.26 20.79
#